data_AF-A0A0A2VV93-F1
#
_entry.id   AF-A0A0A2VV93-F1
#
_cell.length_a   1.000
_cell.length_b   1.000
_cell.length_c   1.000
_cell.angle_alpha   90.00
_cell.angle_beta   90.00
_cell.angle_gamma   90.00
#
_symmetry.space_group_name_H-M   'P 1'
#
loop_
_entity.id
_entity.type
_entity.pdbx_description
1 polymer ?
#
loop_
_entity_poly.entity_id
_entity_poly.type
_entity_poly.pdbx_seq_one_letter_code
_entity_poly.pdbx_strand_id
1 'polypeptide(L)'
;MRELLNERIDLREVERLLNAAEAGNWTSLRREQLNGVYCTVAVLRHAYRWATIPIVKVAQAETVVDFPVQLDSPWAPLQRHFGCAAESGNNTANVLYNFNVDGNRVFKINIGQSDEIESSEEAFFRMFYDIEKLARTVYIDMVDAIVAFEQKRKADSLRHLQKLKPQLDEIYQIFYDGLVDAKVSRKVWLSYCQGFQGWGVGRFVDGRHVKYDGLSGNHVLVFQAIDAFFGMERYLIDENMIRYIPVRQREFTSVLRRHSIRAQIEKGQDEEIRAELSKLVHITRVFRAAHRMRVMPYLRQPAPERLIMTAGKSVLENQDTNGLEDALAPLNKMMTTRLQETV
;
A
#
# COMPACT_ATOMS: atom_id res chain seq x y z
N MET A 1 16.97 -19.77 -12.72
CA MET A 1 15.61 -19.58 -12.11
C MET A 1 14.52 -20.32 -12.88
N ARG A 2 14.33 -20.08 -14.20
CA ARG A 2 13.28 -20.74 -15.00
C ARG A 2 13.29 -22.28 -14.89
N GLU A 3 14.45 -22.92 -14.95
CA GLU A 3 14.61 -24.38 -14.77
C GLU A 3 14.06 -24.87 -13.42
N LEU A 4 14.51 -24.27 -12.31
CA LEU A 4 14.02 -24.62 -10.96
C LEU A 4 12.49 -24.43 -10.81
N LEU A 5 11.89 -23.46 -11.51
CA LEU A 5 10.43 -23.29 -11.53
C LEU A 5 9.75 -24.40 -12.35
N ASN A 6 10.29 -24.75 -13.53
CA ASN A 6 9.80 -25.86 -14.35
C ASN A 6 9.89 -27.22 -13.62
N GLU A 7 10.96 -27.45 -12.87
CA GLU A 7 11.23 -28.72 -12.17
C GLU A 7 10.40 -28.90 -10.89
N ARG A 8 10.12 -27.80 -10.16
CA ARG A 8 9.59 -27.87 -8.78
C ARG A 8 8.15 -27.43 -8.63
N ILE A 9 7.56 -26.78 -9.63
CA ILE A 9 6.17 -26.28 -9.56
C ILE A 9 5.28 -27.15 -10.46
N ASP A 10 4.42 -27.96 -9.84
CA ASP A 10 3.30 -28.58 -10.54
C ASP A 10 2.26 -27.50 -10.88
N LEU A 11 2.40 -26.93 -12.08
CA LEU A 11 1.51 -25.88 -12.56
C LEU A 11 0.06 -26.36 -12.67
N ARG A 12 -0.19 -27.63 -13.00
CA ARG A 12 -1.56 -28.17 -13.15
C ARG A 12 -2.26 -28.20 -11.80
N GLU A 13 -1.55 -28.61 -10.76
CA GLU A 13 -2.08 -28.61 -9.39
C GLU A 13 -2.30 -27.18 -8.87
N VAL A 14 -1.40 -26.24 -9.16
CA VAL A 14 -1.59 -24.81 -8.85
C VAL A 14 -2.84 -24.25 -9.53
N GLU A 15 -3.01 -24.47 -10.83
CA GLU A 15 -4.19 -24.03 -11.58
C GLU A 15 -5.48 -24.67 -11.04
N ARG A 16 -5.45 -25.98 -10.72
CA ARG A 16 -6.59 -26.69 -10.12
C ARG A 16 -6.99 -26.07 -8.78
N LEU A 17 -6.03 -25.77 -7.90
CA LEU A 17 -6.29 -25.18 -6.58
C LEU A 17 -6.81 -23.75 -6.68
N LEU A 18 -6.25 -22.92 -7.56
CA LEU A 18 -6.69 -21.53 -7.76
C LEU A 18 -8.08 -21.45 -8.40
N ASN A 19 -8.36 -22.27 -9.42
CA ASN A 19 -9.68 -22.33 -10.04
C ASN A 19 -10.76 -22.85 -9.06
N ALA A 20 -10.42 -23.80 -8.18
CA ALA A 20 -11.31 -24.24 -7.11
C ALA A 20 -11.64 -23.11 -6.12
N ALA A 21 -10.63 -22.34 -5.68
CA ALA A 21 -10.82 -21.21 -4.79
C ALA A 21 -11.63 -20.07 -5.46
N GLU A 22 -11.42 -19.81 -6.74
CA GLU A 22 -12.20 -18.85 -7.53
C GLU A 22 -13.68 -19.27 -7.66
N ALA A 23 -13.95 -20.57 -7.84
CA ALA A 23 -15.29 -21.15 -7.79
C ALA A 23 -15.90 -21.20 -6.37
N GLY A 24 -15.22 -20.66 -5.36
CA GLY A 24 -15.68 -20.63 -3.97
C GLY A 24 -15.50 -21.94 -3.20
N ASN A 25 -14.78 -22.92 -3.75
CA ASN A 25 -14.46 -24.17 -3.07
C ASN A 25 -13.16 -24.04 -2.25
N TRP A 26 -13.32 -23.89 -0.94
CA TRP A 26 -12.23 -23.70 0.03
C TRP A 26 -11.71 -24.99 0.66
N THR A 27 -12.13 -26.17 0.19
CA THR A 27 -11.77 -27.47 0.81
C THR A 27 -10.30 -27.85 0.63
N SER A 28 -9.68 -27.51 -0.52
CA SER A 28 -8.28 -27.85 -0.84
C SER A 28 -7.30 -26.70 -0.60
N LEU A 29 -7.78 -25.47 -0.50
CA LEU A 29 -6.96 -24.27 -0.28
C LEU A 29 -7.72 -23.30 0.63
N ARG A 30 -7.20 -23.02 1.82
CA ARG A 30 -7.80 -22.03 2.74
C ARG A 30 -7.49 -20.60 2.30
N ARG A 31 -8.28 -19.63 2.77
CA ARG A 31 -8.11 -18.21 2.42
C ARG A 31 -6.76 -17.65 2.84
N GLU A 32 -6.25 -18.06 4.00
CA GLU A 32 -4.94 -17.65 4.51
C GLU A 32 -3.81 -18.19 3.63
N GLN A 33 -3.98 -19.39 3.08
CA GLN A 33 -3.03 -19.99 2.13
C GLN A 33 -3.08 -19.27 0.78
N LEU A 34 -4.28 -18.89 0.30
CA LEU A 34 -4.42 -18.08 -0.91
C LEU A 34 -3.77 -16.69 -0.76
N ASN A 35 -3.89 -16.05 0.40
CA ASN A 35 -3.19 -14.80 0.71
C ASN A 35 -1.66 -14.97 0.66
N GLY A 36 -1.14 -16.07 1.22
CA GLY A 36 0.28 -16.43 1.15
C GLY A 36 0.76 -16.68 -0.28
N VAL A 37 -0.02 -17.40 -1.09
CA VAL A 37 0.26 -17.60 -2.53
C VAL A 37 0.26 -16.25 -3.27
N TYR A 38 -0.69 -15.35 -2.97
CA TYR A 38 -0.74 -14.02 -3.58
C TYR A 38 0.51 -13.20 -3.28
N CYS A 39 0.95 -13.20 -2.02
CA CYS A 39 2.22 -12.57 -1.62
C CYS A 39 3.43 -13.20 -2.33
N THR A 40 3.50 -14.54 -2.35
CA THR A 40 4.60 -15.28 -2.95
C THR A 40 4.76 -14.94 -4.43
N VAL A 41 3.67 -14.99 -5.21
CA VAL A 41 3.71 -14.65 -6.63
C VAL A 41 4.03 -13.17 -6.84
N ALA A 42 3.46 -12.25 -6.06
CA ALA A 42 3.74 -10.82 -6.19
C ALA A 42 5.21 -10.47 -5.91
N VAL A 43 5.79 -11.00 -4.83
CA VAL A 43 7.21 -10.77 -4.49
C VAL A 43 8.14 -11.46 -5.50
N LEU A 44 7.81 -12.67 -5.95
CA LEU A 44 8.60 -13.36 -6.99
C LEU A 44 8.53 -12.66 -8.35
N ARG A 45 7.40 -12.03 -8.75
CA ARG A 45 7.33 -11.20 -9.96
C ARG A 45 8.25 -9.99 -9.86
N HIS A 46 8.34 -9.33 -8.70
CA HIS A 46 9.32 -8.27 -8.45
C HIS A 46 10.77 -8.79 -8.49
N ALA A 47 11.06 -9.92 -7.84
CA ALA A 47 12.40 -10.50 -7.82
C ALA A 47 12.87 -10.98 -9.20
N TYR A 48 12.01 -11.68 -9.94
CA TYR A 48 12.29 -12.15 -11.30
C TYR A 48 12.63 -10.99 -12.23
N ARG A 49 11.82 -9.93 -12.19
CA ARG A 49 12.00 -8.76 -13.03
C ARG A 49 13.28 -8.00 -12.69
N TRP A 50 13.44 -7.61 -11.43
CA TRP A 50 14.55 -6.71 -11.08
C TRP A 50 15.89 -7.43 -11.14
N ALA A 51 15.91 -8.74 -10.85
CA ALA A 51 17.04 -9.68 -10.91
C ALA A 51 18.27 -9.35 -10.05
N THR A 52 18.46 -8.07 -9.69
CA THR A 52 19.56 -7.53 -8.89
C THR A 52 19.04 -6.41 -7.99
N ILE A 53 19.76 -6.18 -6.89
CA ILE A 53 19.50 -5.11 -5.93
C ILE A 53 20.87 -4.54 -5.52
N PRO A 54 21.10 -3.21 -5.64
CA PRO A 54 20.12 -2.19 -6.03
C PRO A 54 19.74 -2.28 -7.51
N ILE A 55 18.57 -1.72 -7.86
CA ILE A 55 18.08 -1.68 -9.24
C ILE A 55 19.03 -0.86 -10.10
N VAL A 56 19.25 -1.31 -11.33
CA VAL A 56 20.11 -0.63 -12.31
C VAL A 56 19.34 -0.05 -13.50
N LYS A 57 19.88 1.01 -14.11
CA LYS A 57 19.33 1.72 -15.28
C LYS A 57 18.89 0.79 -16.41
N VAL A 58 19.65 -0.26 -16.71
CA VAL A 58 19.30 -1.22 -17.78
C VAL A 58 18.00 -1.98 -17.50
N ALA A 59 17.73 -2.38 -16.26
CA ALA A 59 16.47 -3.04 -15.87
C ALA A 59 15.27 -2.08 -15.83
N GLN A 60 15.52 -0.76 -15.80
CA GLN A 60 14.48 0.28 -15.93
C GLN A 60 14.19 0.66 -17.38
N ALA A 61 15.04 0.27 -18.34
CA ALA A 61 14.82 0.48 -19.76
C ALA A 61 13.87 -0.56 -20.38
N GLU A 62 13.64 -1.68 -19.70
CA GLU A 62 12.59 -2.63 -20.06
C GLU A 62 11.21 -1.96 -20.02
N THR A 63 10.33 -2.34 -20.96
CA THR A 63 8.96 -1.81 -21.05
C THR A 63 7.89 -2.88 -20.83
N VAL A 64 8.25 -4.16 -20.99
CA VAL A 64 7.42 -5.36 -20.80
C VAL A 64 8.33 -6.45 -20.23
N VAL A 65 7.79 -7.36 -19.40
CA VAL A 65 8.54 -8.46 -18.78
C VAL A 65 7.97 -9.80 -19.25
N ASP A 66 8.81 -10.66 -19.78
CA ASP A 66 8.46 -12.05 -20.12
C ASP A 66 8.60 -12.93 -18.87
N PHE A 67 7.49 -13.15 -18.15
CA PHE A 67 7.46 -14.01 -16.97
C PHE A 67 7.41 -15.49 -17.36
N PRO A 68 8.10 -16.39 -16.63
CA PRO A 68 7.88 -17.82 -16.76
C PRO A 68 6.42 -18.14 -16.38
N VAL A 69 5.83 -19.13 -17.05
CA VAL A 69 4.41 -19.49 -16.91
C VAL A 69 4.01 -19.79 -15.45
N GLN A 70 4.94 -20.29 -14.62
CA GLN A 70 4.74 -20.54 -13.19
C GLN A 70 4.55 -19.27 -12.34
N LEU A 71 4.96 -18.10 -12.84
CA LEU A 71 4.68 -16.81 -12.22
C LEU A 71 3.54 -16.06 -12.91
N ASP A 72 3.17 -16.44 -14.14
CA ASP A 72 2.18 -15.72 -14.94
C ASP A 72 0.78 -16.35 -14.92
N SER A 73 0.66 -17.65 -15.17
CA SER A 73 -0.61 -18.38 -15.07
C SER A 73 -1.34 -18.18 -13.72
N PRO A 74 -0.69 -18.31 -12.54
CA PRO A 74 -1.39 -18.08 -11.27
C PRO A 74 -1.79 -16.62 -11.04
N TRP A 75 -1.20 -15.66 -11.76
CA TRP A 75 -1.43 -14.23 -11.51
C TRP A 75 -2.85 -13.78 -11.89
N ALA A 76 -3.38 -14.24 -13.03
CA ALA A 76 -4.71 -13.82 -13.49
C ALA A 76 -5.86 -14.30 -12.57
N PRO A 77 -5.91 -15.56 -12.08
CA PRO A 77 -6.86 -15.97 -11.04
C PRO A 77 -6.76 -15.15 -9.75
N LEU A 78 -5.54 -14.83 -9.31
CA LEU A 78 -5.31 -14.00 -8.11
C LEU A 78 -5.83 -12.56 -8.33
N GLN A 79 -5.52 -11.95 -9.48
CA GLN A 79 -6.04 -10.64 -9.88
C GLN A 79 -7.58 -10.60 -9.85
N ARG A 80 -8.25 -11.63 -10.39
CA ARG A 80 -9.72 -11.74 -10.36
C ARG A 80 -10.26 -11.92 -8.94
N HIS A 81 -9.67 -12.82 -8.14
CA HIS A 81 -10.11 -13.08 -6.77
C HIS A 81 -10.03 -11.84 -5.86
N PHE A 82 -8.89 -11.14 -5.86
CA PHE A 82 -8.71 -9.93 -5.07
C PHE A 82 -9.30 -8.67 -5.75
N GLY A 83 -9.72 -8.78 -7.01
CA GLY A 83 -10.28 -7.70 -7.81
C GLY A 83 -9.29 -6.57 -8.13
N CYS A 84 -8.00 -6.90 -8.28
CA CYS A 84 -6.91 -5.96 -8.57
C CYS A 84 -6.35 -6.20 -9.98
N ALA A 85 -6.19 -5.15 -10.77
CA ALA A 85 -5.71 -5.25 -12.16
C ALA A 85 -4.21 -4.97 -12.37
N ALA A 86 -3.44 -4.67 -11.31
CA ALA A 86 -2.02 -4.34 -11.41
C ALA A 86 -1.11 -5.56 -11.63
N GLU A 87 -0.05 -5.38 -12.42
CA GLU A 87 0.99 -6.39 -12.65
C GLU A 87 2.07 -6.45 -11.55
N SER A 88 2.20 -5.38 -10.78
CA SER A 88 3.10 -5.23 -9.62
C SER A 88 2.54 -5.78 -8.31
N GLY A 89 1.25 -6.10 -8.27
CA GLY A 89 0.55 -6.32 -7.01
C GLY A 89 0.23 -4.99 -6.31
N ASN A 90 0.41 -4.94 -4.99
CA ASN A 90 0.04 -3.80 -4.15
C ASN A 90 0.56 -3.98 -2.71
N ASN A 91 0.39 -2.97 -1.84
CA ASN A 91 0.85 -3.05 -0.45
C ASN A 91 0.22 -4.22 0.33
N THR A 92 -1.04 -4.58 0.07
CA THR A 92 -1.65 -5.74 0.74
C THR A 92 -0.96 -7.05 0.33
N ALA A 93 -0.72 -7.25 -0.97
CA ALA A 93 -0.08 -8.45 -1.49
C ALA A 93 1.40 -8.55 -1.08
N ASN A 94 2.22 -7.55 -1.41
CA ASN A 94 3.68 -7.66 -1.30
C ASN A 94 4.22 -7.28 0.10
N VAL A 95 3.42 -6.60 0.94
CA VAL A 95 3.81 -6.17 2.29
C VAL A 95 2.94 -6.81 3.38
N LEU A 96 1.63 -6.56 3.41
CA LEU A 96 0.79 -7.01 4.54
C LEU A 96 0.72 -8.55 4.65
N TYR A 97 0.53 -9.26 3.54
CA TYR A 97 0.54 -10.72 3.49
C TYR A 97 1.95 -11.34 3.53
N ASN A 98 3.01 -10.52 3.61
CA ASN A 98 4.40 -10.99 3.75
C ASN A 98 4.79 -11.28 5.21
N PHE A 99 3.85 -11.19 6.15
CA PHE A 99 4.07 -11.51 7.57
C PHE A 99 3.31 -12.78 7.96
N ASN A 100 4.00 -13.70 8.63
CA ASN A 100 3.39 -14.95 9.10
C ASN A 100 2.54 -14.73 10.38
N VAL A 101 1.96 -15.81 10.92
CA VAL A 101 1.11 -15.76 12.14
C VAL A 101 1.85 -15.27 13.40
N ASP A 102 3.17 -15.46 13.46
CA ASP A 102 4.02 -14.97 14.55
C ASP A 102 4.42 -13.49 14.36
N GLY A 103 4.05 -12.89 13.21
CA GLY A 103 4.45 -11.56 12.80
C GLY A 103 5.86 -11.48 12.21
N ASN A 104 6.47 -12.57 11.79
CA ASN A 104 7.78 -12.58 11.12
C ASN A 104 7.64 -12.32 9.61
N ARG A 105 8.49 -11.46 9.02
CA ARG A 105 8.51 -11.25 7.57
C ARG A 105 9.09 -12.49 6.86
N VAL A 106 8.34 -13.05 5.91
CA VAL A 106 8.67 -14.31 5.23
C VAL A 106 9.67 -14.09 4.10
N PHE A 107 9.32 -13.24 3.13
CA PHE A 107 10.16 -12.91 1.99
C PHE A 107 10.96 -11.63 2.31
N LYS A 108 12.25 -11.81 2.55
CA LYS A 108 13.23 -10.71 2.68
C LYS A 108 13.94 -10.50 1.36
N ILE A 109 14.24 -9.24 1.05
CA ILE A 109 14.70 -8.77 -0.25
C ILE A 109 16.25 -8.75 -0.29
N ASN A 110 16.88 -8.29 0.79
CA ASN A 110 18.33 -8.03 0.87
C ASN A 110 19.10 -9.07 1.70
N ILE A 111 18.74 -10.35 1.62
CA ILE A 111 19.40 -11.42 2.40
C ILE A 111 20.89 -11.50 2.06
N GLY A 112 21.75 -11.46 3.08
CA GLY A 112 23.20 -11.51 2.94
C GLY A 112 23.85 -10.16 2.59
N GLN A 113 23.11 -9.06 2.71
CA GLN A 113 23.65 -7.71 2.63
C GLN A 113 24.17 -7.24 4.01
N SER A 114 24.61 -5.99 4.12
CA SER A 114 25.06 -5.46 5.42
C SER A 114 23.90 -5.29 6.41
N ASP A 115 24.22 -5.34 7.71
CA ASP A 115 23.27 -5.10 8.80
C ASP A 115 22.49 -3.78 8.62
N GLU A 116 23.13 -2.72 8.10
CA GLU A 116 22.49 -1.44 7.78
C GLU A 116 21.35 -1.60 6.77
N ILE A 117 21.55 -2.43 5.74
CA ILE A 117 20.56 -2.70 4.69
C ILE A 117 19.45 -3.60 5.23
N GLU A 118 19.79 -4.74 5.84
CA GLU A 118 18.80 -5.70 6.33
C GLU A 118 17.92 -5.11 7.44
N SER A 119 18.50 -4.37 8.39
CA SER A 119 17.75 -3.71 9.46
C SER A 119 16.87 -2.57 8.94
N SER A 120 17.35 -1.78 7.97
CA SER A 120 16.53 -0.75 7.31
C SER A 120 15.35 -1.35 6.55
N GLU A 121 15.54 -2.50 5.91
CA GLU A 121 14.47 -3.24 5.23
C GLU A 121 13.44 -3.79 6.25
N GLU A 122 13.89 -4.39 7.34
CA GLU A 122 13.00 -4.82 8.43
C GLU A 122 12.23 -3.67 9.05
N ALA A 123 12.89 -2.62 9.52
CA ALA A 123 12.23 -1.45 10.09
C ALA A 123 11.22 -0.82 9.12
N PHE A 124 11.55 -0.72 7.82
CA PHE A 124 10.68 -0.09 6.85
C PHE A 124 9.38 -0.87 6.60
N PHE A 125 9.45 -2.18 6.36
CA PHE A 125 8.22 -2.97 6.12
C PHE A 125 7.46 -3.27 7.42
N ARG A 126 8.16 -3.40 8.55
CA ARG A 126 7.57 -3.56 9.89
C ARG A 126 6.56 -2.46 10.21
N MET A 127 6.90 -1.19 9.93
CA MET A 127 5.99 -0.06 10.16
C MET A 127 4.61 -0.28 9.51
N PHE A 128 4.55 -0.70 8.25
CA PHE A 128 3.28 -0.90 7.54
C PHE A 128 2.43 -2.02 8.14
N TYR A 129 3.08 -3.10 8.56
CA TYR A 129 2.41 -4.22 9.23
C TYR A 129 1.87 -3.82 10.60
N ASP A 130 2.68 -3.16 11.43
CA ASP A 130 2.27 -2.75 12.78
C ASP A 130 1.14 -1.70 12.72
N ILE A 131 1.19 -0.77 11.75
CA ILE A 131 0.11 0.19 11.46
C ILE A 131 -1.21 -0.52 11.16
N GLU A 132 -1.25 -1.49 10.23
CA GLU A 132 -2.49 -2.21 9.90
C GLU A 132 -2.94 -3.16 11.02
N LYS A 133 -1.99 -3.71 11.80
CA LYS A 133 -2.31 -4.53 12.98
C LYS A 133 -3.04 -3.73 14.05
N LEU A 134 -2.61 -2.50 14.34
CA LEU A 134 -3.33 -1.58 15.23
C LEU A 134 -4.63 -1.05 14.60
N ALA A 135 -4.66 -0.81 13.29
CA ALA A 135 -5.83 -0.29 12.59
C ALA A 135 -7.09 -1.15 12.75
N ARG A 136 -6.97 -2.44 13.12
CA ARG A 136 -8.11 -3.31 13.42
C ARG A 136 -9.06 -2.73 14.47
N THR A 137 -8.57 -2.08 15.53
CA THR A 137 -9.45 -1.48 16.55
C THR A 137 -10.09 -0.19 16.04
N VAL A 138 -9.32 0.63 15.30
CA VAL A 138 -9.81 1.83 14.61
C VAL A 138 -10.98 1.49 13.67
N TYR A 139 -10.88 0.42 12.88
CA TYR A 139 -11.96 -0.02 11.99
C TYR A 139 -13.24 -0.39 12.75
N ILE A 140 -13.12 -1.00 13.94
CA ILE A 140 -14.27 -1.36 14.78
C ILE A 140 -14.91 -0.10 15.36
N ASP A 141 -14.13 0.77 16.02
CA ASP A 141 -14.68 2.00 16.61
C ASP A 141 -15.23 2.99 15.54
N MET A 142 -14.71 2.97 14.30
CA MET A 142 -15.33 3.69 13.17
C MET A 142 -16.72 3.15 12.82
N VAL A 143 -16.87 1.83 12.69
CA VAL A 143 -18.16 1.21 12.38
C VAL A 143 -19.15 1.39 13.53
N ASP A 144 -18.71 1.18 14.78
CA ASP A 144 -19.56 1.35 15.96
C ASP A 144 -20.00 2.82 16.13
N ALA A 145 -19.13 3.80 15.86
CA ALA A 145 -19.48 5.22 15.87
C ALA A 145 -20.60 5.54 14.86
N ILE A 146 -20.52 4.98 13.65
CA ILE A 146 -21.54 5.12 12.60
C ILE A 146 -22.86 4.47 13.03
N VAL A 147 -22.82 3.19 13.41
CA VAL A 147 -24.03 2.43 13.80
C VAL A 147 -24.73 3.08 14.99
N ALA A 148 -23.98 3.57 15.97
CA ALA A 148 -24.54 4.32 17.10
C ALA A 148 -25.15 5.66 16.67
N PHE A 149 -24.52 6.38 15.73
CA PHE A 149 -25.05 7.65 15.22
C PHE A 149 -26.38 7.47 14.50
N GLU A 150 -26.47 6.49 13.59
CA GLU A 150 -27.69 6.19 12.82
C GLU A 150 -28.84 5.69 13.70
N GLN A 151 -28.53 4.89 14.72
CA GLN A 151 -29.48 4.46 15.75
C GLN A 151 -29.84 5.57 16.76
N LYS A 152 -29.40 6.81 16.53
CA LYS A 152 -29.60 7.99 17.40
C LYS A 152 -29.02 7.84 18.82
N ARG A 153 -28.12 6.87 19.04
CA ARG A 153 -27.35 6.67 20.28
C ARG A 153 -26.14 7.61 20.31
N LYS A 154 -26.40 8.92 20.34
CA LYS A 154 -25.36 9.98 20.20
C LYS A 154 -24.24 9.86 21.25
N ALA A 155 -24.57 9.55 22.50
CA ALA A 155 -23.58 9.36 23.56
C ALA A 155 -22.63 8.17 23.31
N ASP A 156 -23.15 7.06 22.78
CA ASP A 156 -22.30 5.93 22.37
C ASP A 156 -21.41 6.33 21.18
N SER A 157 -21.98 6.98 20.16
CA SER A 157 -21.23 7.45 18.98
C SER A 157 -20.06 8.36 19.37
N LEU A 158 -20.31 9.35 20.24
CA LEU A 158 -19.28 10.22 20.81
C LEU A 158 -18.21 9.44 21.57
N ARG A 159 -18.59 8.44 22.40
CA ARG A 159 -17.64 7.58 23.11
C ARG A 159 -16.75 6.79 22.16
N HIS A 160 -17.27 6.30 21.03
CA HIS A 160 -16.46 5.62 20.02
C HIS A 160 -15.51 6.60 19.31
N LEU A 161 -15.97 7.80 18.95
CA LEU A 161 -15.11 8.86 18.39
C LEU A 161 -13.96 9.28 19.33
N GLN A 162 -14.24 9.38 20.63
CA GLN A 162 -13.22 9.72 21.64
C GLN A 162 -12.12 8.65 21.77
N LYS A 163 -12.42 7.38 21.50
CA LYS A 163 -11.40 6.31 21.44
C LYS A 163 -10.53 6.38 20.19
N LEU A 164 -11.06 6.88 19.07
CA LEU A 164 -10.29 6.97 17.82
C LEU A 164 -9.06 7.87 17.98
N LYS A 165 -9.13 8.93 18.81
CA LYS A 165 -7.99 9.84 18.98
C LYS A 165 -6.71 9.11 19.48
N PRO A 166 -6.68 8.46 20.65
CA PRO A 166 -5.48 7.77 21.12
C PRO A 166 -5.04 6.62 20.20
N GLN A 167 -5.97 5.91 19.56
CA GLN A 167 -5.64 4.85 18.60
C GLN A 167 -4.94 5.40 17.34
N LEU A 168 -5.43 6.54 16.81
CA LEU A 168 -4.80 7.22 15.66
C LEU A 168 -3.46 7.84 16.04
N ASP A 169 -3.33 8.42 17.24
CA ASP A 169 -2.05 8.92 17.74
C ASP A 169 -1.01 7.77 17.83
N GLU A 170 -1.39 6.58 18.32
CA GLU A 170 -0.52 5.39 18.37
C GLU A 170 -0.07 4.94 16.96
N ILE A 171 -1.00 4.88 16.00
CA ILE A 171 -0.70 4.57 14.59
C ILE A 171 0.26 5.59 13.96
N TYR A 172 0.06 6.88 14.22
CA TYR A 172 0.95 7.93 13.73
C TYR A 172 2.32 7.88 14.43
N GLN A 173 2.36 7.48 15.70
CA GLN A 173 3.60 7.34 16.47
C GLN A 173 4.51 6.24 15.89
N ILE A 174 3.97 5.12 15.39
CA ILE A 174 4.76 4.10 14.67
C ILE A 174 5.55 4.74 13.51
N PHE A 175 4.90 5.60 12.73
CA PHE A 175 5.58 6.30 11.64
C PHE A 175 6.58 7.35 12.14
N TYR A 176 6.27 8.04 13.24
CA TYR A 176 7.17 9.05 13.82
C TYR A 176 8.43 8.47 14.45
N ASP A 177 8.34 7.29 15.06
CA ASP A 177 9.48 6.60 15.67
C ASP A 177 10.15 5.63 14.71
N GLY A 178 9.46 5.20 13.65
CA GLY A 178 9.95 4.27 12.64
C GLY A 178 10.71 4.94 11.50
N LEU A 179 10.15 5.98 10.88
CA LEU A 179 10.78 6.67 9.74
C LEU A 179 11.78 7.74 10.22
N VAL A 180 12.84 7.26 10.87
CA VAL A 180 14.00 8.02 11.34
C VAL A 180 15.28 7.32 10.89
N ASP A 181 16.33 8.10 10.64
CA ASP A 181 17.58 7.62 10.02
C ASP A 181 18.27 6.51 10.84
N ALA A 182 18.09 6.54 12.16
CA ALA A 182 18.61 5.53 13.09
C ALA A 182 17.88 4.16 13.06
N LYS A 183 16.78 4.03 12.31
CA LYS A 183 16.06 2.75 12.09
C LYS A 183 15.92 2.39 10.62
N VAL A 184 15.69 3.40 9.77
CA VAL A 184 15.65 3.25 8.32
C VAL A 184 16.71 4.20 7.78
N SER A 185 17.89 3.69 7.44
CA SER A 185 19.00 4.51 6.94
C SER A 185 18.63 5.13 5.60
N ARG A 186 18.67 6.46 5.51
CA ARG A 186 18.41 7.20 4.26
C ARG A 186 19.36 6.75 3.15
N LYS A 187 20.64 6.58 3.50
CA LYS A 187 21.74 6.18 2.60
C LYS A 187 21.42 4.90 1.82
N VAL A 188 20.72 3.93 2.44
CA VAL A 188 20.42 2.63 1.80
C VAL A 188 18.97 2.50 1.35
N TRP A 189 18.03 3.20 1.98
CA TRP A 189 16.59 3.02 1.74
C TRP A 189 16.20 3.20 0.28
N LEU A 190 16.70 4.23 -0.40
CA LEU A 190 16.27 4.53 -1.76
C LEU A 190 16.63 3.38 -2.71
N SER A 191 17.89 2.94 -2.65
CA SER A 191 18.48 1.91 -3.51
C SER A 191 18.01 0.49 -3.18
N TYR A 192 18.00 0.11 -1.90
CA TYR A 192 17.80 -1.28 -1.44
C TYR A 192 16.39 -1.59 -0.92
N CYS A 193 15.62 -0.60 -0.45
CA CYS A 193 14.27 -0.80 0.08
C CYS A 193 13.19 -0.30 -0.88
N GLN A 194 13.21 0.98 -1.24
CA GLN A 194 12.20 1.61 -2.11
C GLN A 194 12.32 1.09 -3.54
N GLY A 195 13.54 0.97 -4.05
CA GLY A 195 13.82 0.59 -5.43
C GLY A 195 13.01 -0.65 -5.84
N PHE A 196 13.24 -1.76 -5.15
CA PHE A 196 12.57 -3.05 -5.40
C PHE A 196 11.05 -2.95 -5.52
N GLN A 197 10.43 -2.02 -4.77
CA GLN A 197 8.97 -1.82 -4.75
C GLN A 197 8.43 -1.02 -5.95
N GLY A 198 9.29 -0.47 -6.80
CA GLY A 198 8.87 0.21 -8.02
C GLY A 198 8.33 -0.74 -9.09
N TRP A 199 7.55 -0.19 -10.03
CA TRP A 199 7.18 -0.90 -11.25
C TRP A 199 7.63 -0.15 -12.50
N GLY A 200 6.73 0.53 -13.21
CA GLY A 200 7.06 1.33 -14.39
C GLY A 200 7.06 0.58 -15.73
N VAL A 201 6.77 -0.73 -15.74
CA VAL A 201 6.57 -1.53 -16.96
C VAL A 201 5.10 -1.84 -17.19
N GLY A 202 4.79 -2.33 -18.39
CA GLY A 202 3.43 -2.61 -18.82
C GLY A 202 3.29 -3.91 -19.59
N ARG A 203 2.11 -4.08 -20.16
CA ARG A 203 1.81 -5.10 -21.18
C ARG A 203 1.02 -4.46 -22.31
N PHE A 204 1.00 -5.09 -23.47
CA PHE A 204 0.12 -4.66 -24.56
C PHE A 204 -1.28 -5.24 -24.35
N VAL A 205 -2.29 -4.38 -24.36
CA VAL A 205 -3.73 -4.73 -24.34
C VAL A 205 -4.36 -4.04 -25.53
N ASP A 206 -4.96 -4.80 -26.44
CA ASP A 206 -5.60 -4.30 -27.67
C ASP A 206 -4.72 -3.31 -28.47
N GLY A 207 -3.42 -3.67 -28.61
CA GLY A 207 -2.41 -2.86 -29.30
C GLY A 207 -1.89 -1.63 -28.52
N ARG A 208 -2.40 -1.36 -27.31
CA ARG A 208 -1.98 -0.23 -26.47
C ARG A 208 -1.07 -0.70 -25.34
N HIS A 209 0.03 0.01 -25.08
CA HIS A 209 0.89 -0.26 -23.93
C HIS A 209 0.25 0.28 -22.66
N VAL A 210 -0.11 -0.62 -21.74
CA VAL A 210 -0.69 -0.30 -20.44
C VAL A 210 0.38 -0.44 -19.37
N LYS A 211 0.97 0.69 -18.96
CA LYS A 211 1.99 0.78 -17.91
C LYS A 211 1.35 0.74 -16.52
N TYR A 212 1.99 0.04 -15.59
CA TYR A 212 1.60 -0.05 -14.17
C TYR A 212 2.64 0.58 -13.25
N ASP A 213 2.19 1.06 -12.10
CA ASP A 213 3.02 1.59 -11.02
C ASP A 213 3.37 0.53 -9.99
N GLY A 214 4.42 0.80 -9.23
CA GLY A 214 4.80 -0.01 -8.09
C GLY A 214 3.96 0.31 -6.86
N LEU A 215 4.48 -0.06 -5.69
CA LEU A 215 3.74 0.05 -4.45
C LEU A 215 3.78 1.49 -3.90
N SER A 216 2.65 1.92 -3.35
CA SER A 216 2.50 3.23 -2.71
C SER A 216 2.04 3.09 -1.27
N GLY A 217 2.44 4.05 -0.42
CA GLY A 217 1.79 4.25 0.89
C GLY A 217 0.30 4.57 0.76
N ASN A 218 -0.14 5.09 -0.38
CA ASN A 218 -1.56 5.31 -0.70
C ASN A 218 -2.35 3.99 -0.88
N HIS A 219 -1.69 2.83 -0.92
CA HIS A 219 -2.34 1.51 -1.00
C HIS A 219 -2.68 0.93 0.38
N VAL A 220 -2.20 1.54 1.46
CA VAL A 220 -2.48 1.14 2.85
C VAL A 220 -3.95 1.44 3.17
N LEU A 221 -4.64 0.51 3.84
CA LEU A 221 -6.09 0.62 4.06
C LEU A 221 -6.42 1.69 5.08
N VAL A 222 -5.67 1.80 6.18
CA VAL A 222 -6.08 2.67 7.30
C VAL A 222 -6.19 4.13 6.89
N PHE A 223 -5.26 4.64 6.07
CA PHE A 223 -5.32 6.02 5.59
C PHE A 223 -6.50 6.27 4.64
N GLN A 224 -6.89 5.27 3.84
CA GLN A 224 -8.10 5.35 2.99
C GLN A 224 -9.40 5.24 3.80
N ALA A 225 -9.40 4.45 4.89
CA ALA A 225 -10.53 4.30 5.80
C ALA A 225 -10.77 5.56 6.63
N ILE A 226 -9.71 6.19 7.16
CA ILE A 226 -9.74 7.49 7.85
C ILE A 226 -10.38 8.55 6.93
N ASP A 227 -9.91 8.64 5.69
CA ASP A 227 -10.46 9.60 4.72
C ASP A 227 -11.93 9.33 4.40
N ALA A 228 -12.29 8.07 4.15
CA ALA A 228 -13.67 7.67 3.93
C ALA A 228 -14.57 8.04 5.12
N PHE A 229 -14.13 7.73 6.34
CA PHE A 229 -14.86 7.99 7.58
C PHE A 229 -15.15 9.49 7.77
N PHE A 230 -14.21 10.37 7.45
CA PHE A 230 -14.42 11.83 7.47
C PHE A 230 -15.15 12.39 6.24
N GLY A 231 -15.59 11.55 5.30
CA GLY A 231 -16.29 11.98 4.09
C GLY A 231 -15.38 12.61 3.04
N MET A 232 -14.06 12.44 3.16
CA MET A 232 -13.08 13.02 2.23
C MET A 232 -13.00 12.22 0.93
N GLU A 233 -12.70 12.95 -0.15
CA GLU A 233 -12.47 12.37 -1.47
C GLU A 233 -11.26 11.44 -1.52
N ARG A 234 -11.24 10.51 -2.48
CA ARG A 234 -10.16 9.50 -2.59
C ARG A 234 -8.87 10.11 -3.16
N TYR A 235 -7.74 9.60 -2.68
CA TYR A 235 -6.40 9.97 -3.15
C TYR A 235 -6.06 9.41 -4.56
N LEU A 236 -6.68 8.29 -4.92
CA LEU A 236 -6.46 7.58 -6.17
C LEU A 236 -7.67 7.75 -7.08
N ILE A 237 -7.40 8.01 -8.36
CA ILE A 237 -8.40 7.95 -9.44
C ILE A 237 -8.99 6.54 -9.54
N ASP A 238 -10.19 6.40 -10.11
CA ASP A 238 -10.92 5.12 -10.19
C ASP A 238 -10.10 3.98 -10.82
N GLU A 239 -9.35 4.28 -11.88
CA GLU A 239 -8.45 3.30 -12.49
C GLU A 239 -7.41 2.77 -11.50
N ASN A 240 -6.77 3.64 -10.70
CA ASN A 240 -5.77 3.23 -9.71
C ASN A 240 -6.40 2.55 -8.50
N MET A 241 -7.64 2.88 -8.13
CA MET A 241 -8.41 2.11 -7.16
C MET A 241 -8.62 0.66 -7.65
N ILE A 242 -9.02 0.48 -8.91
CA ILE A 242 -9.20 -0.84 -9.54
C ILE A 242 -7.89 -1.60 -9.69
N ARG A 243 -6.79 -0.92 -10.04
CA ARG A 243 -5.46 -1.54 -10.20
C ARG A 243 -4.90 -2.06 -8.87
N TYR A 244 -4.88 -1.25 -7.81
CA TYR A 244 -4.04 -1.51 -6.63
C TYR A 244 -4.79 -1.81 -5.32
N ILE A 245 -6.07 -1.48 -5.18
CA ILE A 245 -6.78 -1.60 -3.89
C ILE A 245 -7.72 -2.82 -3.94
N PRO A 246 -7.52 -3.88 -3.14
CA PRO A 246 -8.39 -5.07 -3.12
C PRO A 246 -9.89 -4.74 -3.02
N VAL A 247 -10.72 -5.51 -3.71
CA VAL A 247 -12.17 -5.21 -3.85
C VAL A 247 -12.88 -5.03 -2.50
N ARG A 248 -12.59 -5.88 -1.50
CA ARG A 248 -13.16 -5.76 -0.15
C ARG A 248 -12.73 -4.49 0.60
N GLN A 249 -11.52 -4.00 0.32
CA GLN A 249 -11.03 -2.72 0.86
C GLN A 249 -11.73 -1.52 0.19
N ARG A 250 -12.00 -1.61 -1.12
CA ARG A 250 -12.81 -0.61 -1.85
C ARG A 250 -14.25 -0.57 -1.36
N GLU A 251 -14.86 -1.74 -1.13
CA GLU A 251 -16.20 -1.85 -0.58
C GLU A 251 -16.28 -1.24 0.83
N PHE A 252 -15.36 -1.62 1.73
CA PHE A 252 -15.32 -1.08 3.09
C PHE A 252 -15.16 0.45 3.11
N THR A 253 -14.20 0.99 2.36
CA THR A 253 -14.00 2.44 2.24
C THR A 253 -15.11 3.16 1.45
N SER A 254 -15.92 2.46 0.67
CA SER A 254 -17.14 3.01 0.07
C SER A 254 -18.25 3.15 1.12
N VAL A 255 -18.47 2.11 1.94
CA VAL A 255 -19.46 2.11 3.03
C VAL A 255 -19.13 3.19 4.06
N LEU A 256 -17.89 3.27 4.57
CA LEU A 256 -17.50 4.30 5.54
C LEU A 256 -17.80 5.74 5.04
N ARG A 257 -17.61 6.00 3.74
CA ARG A 257 -17.89 7.32 3.14
C ARG A 257 -19.38 7.60 2.97
N ARG A 258 -20.15 6.61 2.51
CA ARG A 258 -21.61 6.71 2.40
C ARG A 258 -22.25 7.05 3.74
N HIS A 259 -21.73 6.47 4.81
CA HIS A 259 -22.24 6.63 6.17
C HIS A 259 -21.39 7.62 7.01
N SER A 260 -20.66 8.55 6.37
CA SER A 260 -19.83 9.52 7.09
C SER A 260 -20.70 10.41 7.97
N ILE A 261 -20.49 10.32 9.29
CA ILE A 261 -21.20 11.13 10.29
C ILE A 261 -21.02 12.63 10.02
N ARG A 262 -19.81 13.03 9.60
CA ARG A 262 -19.48 14.42 9.29
C ARG A 262 -20.33 15.00 8.16
N ALA A 263 -20.65 14.19 7.15
CA ALA A 263 -21.46 14.61 6.01
C ALA A 263 -22.97 14.70 6.35
N GLN A 264 -23.39 14.13 7.48
CA GLN A 264 -24.79 14.10 7.94
C GLN A 264 -25.12 15.17 8.99
N ILE A 265 -24.11 15.79 9.63
CA ILE A 265 -24.32 16.80 10.67
C ILE A 265 -24.45 18.19 10.05
N GLU A 266 -25.61 18.81 10.21
CA GLU A 266 -25.82 20.22 9.88
C GLU A 266 -25.19 21.16 10.93
N LYS A 267 -24.90 22.40 10.52
CA LYS A 267 -24.34 23.42 11.43
C LYS A 267 -25.34 23.73 12.55
N GLY A 268 -24.93 23.57 13.81
CA GLY A 268 -25.79 23.75 14.98
C GLY A 268 -26.40 22.46 15.53
N GLN A 269 -26.14 21.30 14.92
CA GLN A 269 -26.54 19.99 15.41
C GLN A 269 -25.34 19.19 15.91
N ASP A 270 -25.57 18.26 16.86
CA ASP A 270 -24.58 17.29 17.35
C ASP A 270 -23.18 17.89 17.63
N GLU A 271 -23.15 19.10 18.22
CA GLU A 271 -21.94 19.95 18.28
C GLU A 271 -20.75 19.28 18.99
N GLU A 272 -20.99 18.42 19.99
CA GLU A 272 -19.93 17.63 20.65
C GLU A 272 -19.28 16.62 19.69
N ILE A 273 -20.09 15.93 18.89
CA ILE A 273 -19.63 14.99 17.85
C ILE A 273 -18.89 15.76 16.74
N ARG A 274 -19.42 16.91 16.33
CA ARG A 274 -18.77 17.81 15.35
C ARG A 274 -17.41 18.30 15.85
N ALA A 275 -17.31 18.65 17.14
CA ALA A 275 -16.05 19.05 17.76
C ALA A 275 -15.05 17.90 17.85
N GLU A 276 -15.48 16.68 18.21
CA GLU A 276 -14.60 15.52 18.27
C GLU A 276 -14.07 15.11 16.88
N LEU A 277 -14.95 15.04 15.88
CA LEU A 277 -14.55 14.83 14.47
C LEU A 277 -13.52 15.87 14.00
N SER A 278 -13.69 17.13 14.41
CA SER A 278 -12.75 18.21 14.08
C SER A 278 -11.35 17.98 14.69
N LYS A 279 -11.25 17.41 15.90
CA LYS A 279 -9.97 17.00 16.51
C LYS A 279 -9.33 15.85 15.73
N LEU A 280 -10.11 14.86 15.31
CA LEU A 280 -9.63 13.70 14.54
C LEU A 280 -9.11 14.10 13.15
N VAL A 281 -9.80 15.03 12.48
CA VAL A 281 -9.32 15.66 11.23
C VAL A 281 -8.03 16.44 11.46
N HIS A 282 -7.93 17.19 12.57
CA HIS A 282 -6.73 17.96 12.91
C HIS A 282 -5.49 17.06 13.10
N ILE A 283 -5.56 15.97 13.87
CA ILE A 283 -4.40 15.07 14.04
C ILE A 283 -4.00 14.41 12.70
N THR A 284 -4.97 14.10 11.83
CA THR A 284 -4.72 13.57 10.48
C THR A 284 -3.99 14.58 9.59
N ARG A 285 -4.32 15.87 9.72
CA ARG A 285 -3.61 16.98 9.05
C ARG A 285 -2.17 17.11 9.55
N VAL A 286 -1.95 17.02 10.86
CA VAL A 286 -0.60 17.03 11.47
C VAL A 286 0.24 15.86 10.95
N PHE A 287 -0.31 14.65 10.93
CA PHE A 287 0.33 13.48 10.36
C PHE A 287 0.72 13.68 8.89
N ARG A 288 -0.17 14.23 8.06
CA ARG A 288 0.12 14.53 6.64
C ARG A 288 1.27 15.51 6.45
N ALA A 289 1.34 16.55 7.27
CA ALA A 289 2.45 17.49 7.25
C ALA A 289 3.77 16.82 7.65
N ALA A 290 3.76 16.02 8.74
CA ALA A 290 4.92 15.28 9.21
C ALA A 290 5.40 14.22 8.20
N HIS A 291 4.50 13.45 7.60
CA HIS A 291 4.78 12.48 6.54
C HIS A 291 5.50 13.16 5.36
N ARG A 292 4.95 14.26 4.84
CA ARG A 292 5.55 15.05 3.76
C ARG A 292 6.96 15.52 4.12
N MET A 293 7.17 16.05 5.33
CA MET A 293 8.49 16.54 5.76
C MET A 293 9.50 15.41 5.96
N ARG A 294 9.07 14.24 6.44
CA ARG A 294 9.93 13.09 6.74
C ARG A 294 10.33 12.28 5.51
N VAL A 295 9.48 12.19 4.48
CA VAL A 295 9.77 11.37 3.28
C VAL A 295 10.73 12.04 2.29
N MET A 296 10.68 13.37 2.16
CA MET A 296 11.50 14.09 1.17
C MET A 296 13.03 13.90 1.33
N PRO A 297 13.61 13.88 2.55
CA PRO A 297 15.03 13.58 2.75
C PRO A 297 15.48 12.18 2.27
N TYR A 298 14.58 11.19 2.21
CA TYR A 298 14.88 9.86 1.68
C TYR A 298 14.82 9.83 0.15
N LEU A 299 13.84 10.53 -0.43
CA LEU A 299 13.68 10.66 -1.89
C LEU A 299 14.78 11.51 -2.55
N ARG A 300 15.45 12.36 -1.76
CA ARG A 300 16.57 13.22 -2.20
C ARG A 300 17.94 12.55 -2.15
N GLN A 301 18.04 11.29 -1.75
CA GLN A 301 19.31 10.59 -1.67
C GLN A 301 19.85 10.27 -3.08
N PRO A 302 21.17 10.33 -3.31
CA PRO A 302 21.76 9.95 -4.58
C PRO A 302 21.64 8.43 -4.80
N ALA A 303 21.15 8.04 -5.98
CA ALA A 303 21.07 6.64 -6.42
C ALA A 303 21.57 6.53 -7.88
N PRO A 304 22.88 6.76 -8.14
CA PRO A 304 23.44 6.88 -9.49
C PRO A 304 23.34 5.61 -10.35
N GLU A 305 23.13 4.46 -9.71
CA GLU A 305 22.93 3.16 -10.36
C GLU A 305 21.64 3.07 -11.19
N ARG A 306 20.64 3.92 -10.88
CA ARG A 306 19.27 3.90 -11.43
C ARG A 306 18.87 5.25 -12.03
N LEU A 307 17.84 5.23 -12.85
CA LEU A 307 17.06 6.42 -13.22
C LEU A 307 16.22 6.86 -12.02
N ILE A 308 15.87 8.14 -11.96
CA ILE A 308 14.92 8.65 -10.97
C ILE A 308 13.61 7.86 -11.11
N MET A 309 13.11 7.35 -9.98
CA MET A 309 11.90 6.54 -9.89
C MET A 309 11.37 6.63 -8.46
N THR A 310 10.07 6.86 -8.31
CA THR A 310 9.35 6.62 -7.04
C THR A 310 8.48 5.37 -7.20
N ALA A 311 8.34 4.57 -6.14
CA ALA A 311 7.68 3.27 -6.25
C ALA A 311 6.23 3.39 -6.77
N GLY A 312 5.40 4.17 -6.05
CA GLY A 312 3.96 4.25 -6.26
C GLY A 312 3.46 5.19 -7.36
N LYS A 313 4.35 5.79 -8.16
CA LYS A 313 3.98 6.66 -9.30
C LYS A 313 4.89 6.51 -10.52
N SER A 314 5.89 5.63 -10.46
CA SER A 314 6.88 5.38 -11.52
C SER A 314 7.33 6.66 -12.23
N VAL A 315 7.62 7.70 -11.43
CA VAL A 315 8.10 8.99 -11.91
C VAL A 315 9.46 8.74 -12.54
N LEU A 316 9.46 8.44 -13.83
CA LEU A 316 10.67 8.29 -14.61
C LEU A 316 11.08 9.67 -15.08
N GLU A 317 12.36 9.97 -14.88
CA GLU A 317 13.08 11.00 -15.61
C GLU A 317 12.81 10.81 -17.13
N ASN A 318 12.22 11.83 -17.74
CA ASN A 318 12.05 11.91 -19.20
C ASN A 318 12.98 13.02 -19.75
N GLN A 319 12.99 13.20 -21.08
CA GLN A 319 13.84 14.20 -21.73
C GLN A 319 13.56 15.65 -21.29
N ASP A 320 12.41 15.91 -20.67
CA ASP A 320 11.97 17.22 -20.19
C ASP A 320 12.21 17.44 -18.68
N THR A 321 12.76 16.44 -17.97
CA THR A 321 12.96 16.48 -16.52
C THR A 321 14.32 17.09 -16.17
N ASN A 322 14.37 18.34 -15.70
CA ASN A 322 15.64 18.97 -15.29
C ASN A 322 16.08 18.57 -13.88
N GLY A 323 16.31 17.27 -13.69
CA GLY A 323 16.84 16.69 -12.46
C GLY A 323 15.81 16.46 -11.35
N LEU A 324 16.32 16.29 -10.12
CA LEU A 324 15.60 15.61 -9.03
C LEU A 324 14.44 16.41 -8.44
N GLU A 325 14.53 17.74 -8.32
CA GLU A 325 13.43 18.54 -7.78
C GLU A 325 12.24 18.58 -8.75
N ASP A 326 12.49 18.69 -10.06
CA ASP A 326 11.45 18.63 -11.10
C ASP A 326 10.74 17.27 -11.09
N ALA A 327 11.50 16.17 -10.99
CA ALA A 327 10.94 14.83 -10.84
C ALA A 327 10.08 14.69 -9.57
N LEU A 328 10.50 15.27 -8.44
CA LEU A 328 9.75 15.17 -7.18
C LEU A 328 8.58 16.17 -7.08
N ALA A 329 8.52 17.20 -7.93
CA ALA A 329 7.50 18.25 -7.88
C ALA A 329 6.04 17.73 -7.97
N PRO A 330 5.68 16.77 -8.87
CA PRO A 330 4.32 16.21 -8.91
C PRO A 330 3.91 15.47 -7.63
N LEU A 331 4.86 14.81 -6.95
CA LEU A 331 4.61 14.13 -5.68
C LEU A 331 4.46 15.14 -4.53
N ASN A 332 5.34 16.14 -4.48
CA ASN A 332 5.27 17.23 -3.50
C ASN A 332 3.96 18.04 -3.65
N LYS A 333 3.53 18.34 -4.88
CA LYS A 333 2.24 18.97 -5.17
C LYS A 333 1.09 18.11 -4.66
N MET A 334 1.06 16.82 -5.00
CA MET A 334 0.01 15.88 -4.56
C MET A 334 -0.11 15.80 -3.02
N MET A 335 1.01 15.70 -2.30
CA MET A 335 1.00 15.75 -0.82
C MET A 335 0.54 17.09 -0.25
N THR A 336 0.88 18.19 -0.92
CA THR A 336 0.48 19.56 -0.50
C THR A 336 -1.01 19.80 -0.70
N THR A 337 -1.55 19.42 -1.86
CA THR A 337 -3.00 19.48 -2.15
C THR A 337 -3.77 18.67 -1.12
N ARG A 338 -3.33 17.45 -0.77
CA ARG A 338 -4.02 16.68 0.28
C ARG A 338 -4.00 17.34 1.65
N LEU A 339 -2.88 17.95 2.02
CA LEU A 339 -2.77 18.67 3.28
C LEU A 339 -3.77 19.86 3.35
N GLN A 340 -4.05 20.49 2.21
CA GLN A 340 -5.06 21.55 2.07
C GLN A 340 -6.50 21.00 2.09
N GLU A 341 -6.75 19.85 1.48
CA GLU A 341 -8.03 19.12 1.55
C GLU A 341 -8.34 18.56 2.94
N THR A 342 -7.35 18.48 3.84
CA THR A 342 -7.54 18.00 5.22
C THR A 342 -8.01 19.15 6.12
N VAL A 343 -9.28 19.54 5.92
CA VAL A 343 -10.05 20.54 6.66
C VAL A 343 -11.33 19.95 7.19
#